data_AF-A0A954IM06-F1
#
_entry.id   AF-A0A954IM06-F1
#
_cell.length_a   1.000
_cell.length_b   1.000
_cell.length_c   1.000
_cell.angle_alpha   90.00
_cell.angle_beta   90.00
_cell.angle_gamma   90.00
#
_symmetry.space_group_name_H-M   'P 1'
#
loop_
_entity.id
_entity.type
_entity.pdbx_description
1 polymer ?
#
loop_
_entity_poly.entity_id
_entity_poly.type
_entity_poly.pdbx_seq_one_letter_code
_entity_poly.pdbx_strand_id
1 'polypeptide(L)'
;MDRFPIARAADVWVEMIAAARSTLDIGQFYIANQPGHRMEPVLDAVVAAGQRGVRVRVLVDGKFFKTYGDDARRLGAHPGIELLPIDFEQLSRGVLHAK
;
A
#
# COMPACT_ATOMS: atom_id res chain seq x y z
N MET A 1 30.93 -18.71 1.47
CA MET A 1 29.46 -18.87 1.46
C MET A 1 28.93 -17.88 0.45
N ASP A 2 28.60 -18.35 -0.75
CA ASP A 2 28.00 -17.51 -1.78
C ASP A 2 26.57 -17.17 -1.37
N ARG A 3 26.37 -15.94 -0.90
CA ARG A 3 25.03 -15.42 -0.61
C ARG A 3 24.47 -14.93 -1.94
N PHE A 4 23.52 -15.66 -2.51
CA PHE A 4 22.72 -15.15 -3.63
C PHE A 4 22.14 -13.78 -3.22
N PRO A 5 22.20 -12.76 -4.09
CA PRO A 5 21.69 -11.43 -3.75
C PRO A 5 20.18 -11.53 -3.52
N ILE A 6 19.73 -11.09 -2.34
CA ILE A 6 18.30 -10.98 -2.03
C ILE A 6 17.77 -9.79 -2.83
N ALA A 7 16.74 -10.02 -3.65
CA ALA A 7 16.10 -8.99 -4.44
C ALA A 7 15.55 -7.87 -3.54
N ARG A 8 15.50 -6.63 -4.05
CA ARG A 8 14.96 -5.52 -3.26
C ARG A 8 13.44 -5.63 -3.24
N ALA A 9 12.86 -5.44 -2.05
CA ALA A 9 11.41 -5.51 -1.87
C ALA A 9 10.65 -4.58 -2.84
N ALA A 10 11.12 -3.35 -3.04
CA ALA A 10 10.49 -2.39 -3.95
C ALA A 10 10.39 -2.93 -5.39
N ASP A 11 11.43 -3.60 -5.89
CA ASP A 11 11.46 -4.13 -7.26
C ASP A 11 10.47 -5.32 -7.37
N VAL A 12 10.53 -6.25 -6.41
CA VAL A 12 9.64 -7.41 -6.37
C VAL A 12 8.17 -7.00 -6.19
N TRP A 13 7.88 -5.98 -5.39
CA TRP A 13 6.52 -5.49 -5.18
C TRP A 13 5.93 -4.91 -6.46
N VAL A 14 6.70 -4.12 -7.21
CA VAL A 14 6.24 -3.60 -8.51
C VAL A 14 5.87 -4.74 -9.45
N GLU A 15 6.72 -5.77 -9.54
CA GLU A 15 6.44 -6.96 -10.36
C GLU A 15 5.16 -7.70 -9.91
N MET A 16 5.02 -7.94 -8.61
CA MET A 16 3.84 -8.61 -8.03
C MET A 16 2.55 -7.82 -8.30
N ILE A 17 2.57 -6.50 -8.11
CA ILE A 17 1.43 -5.61 -8.33
C ILE A 17 1.07 -5.54 -9.82
N ALA A 18 2.06 -5.50 -10.71
CA ALA A 18 1.85 -5.54 -12.15
C ALA A 18 1.25 -6.88 -12.62
N ALA A 19 1.61 -7.98 -11.95
CA ALA A 19 1.08 -9.30 -12.23
C ALA A 19 -0.37 -9.52 -11.73
N ALA A 20 -0.87 -8.70 -10.80
CA ALA A 20 -2.24 -8.81 -10.29
C ALA A 20 -3.28 -8.71 -11.42
N ARG A 21 -4.29 -9.60 -11.37
CA ARG A 21 -5.35 -9.72 -12.40
C ARG A 21 -6.75 -9.43 -11.89
N SER A 22 -7.06 -9.79 -10.64
CA SER A 22 -8.43 -9.70 -10.11
C SER A 22 -8.52 -8.80 -8.88
N THR A 23 -7.64 -9.02 -7.90
CA THR A 23 -7.62 -8.25 -6.65
C THR A 23 -6.19 -7.88 -6.25
N LEU A 24 -6.07 -6.82 -5.46
CA LEU A 24 -4.86 -6.42 -4.77
C LEU A 24 -5.24 -5.90 -3.39
N ASP A 25 -4.83 -6.60 -2.35
CA ASP A 25 -5.17 -6.27 -0.96
C ASP A 25 -3.91 -5.84 -0.21
N ILE A 26 -3.91 -4.62 0.30
CA ILE A 26 -2.76 -3.98 0.94
C ILE A 26 -3.16 -3.64 2.37
N GLY A 27 -2.48 -4.26 3.35
CA GLY A 27 -2.59 -3.91 4.76
C GLY A 27 -1.28 -3.31 5.26
N GLN A 28 -1.28 -2.03 5.63
CA GLN A 28 -0.07 -1.32 6.07
C GLN A 28 -0.34 -0.52 7.33
N PHE A 29 0.66 -0.36 8.18
CA PHE A 29 0.52 0.52 9.34
C PHE A 29 0.23 1.98 8.92
N TYR A 30 0.98 2.49 7.95
CA TYR A 30 0.75 3.76 7.26
C TYR A 30 1.42 3.71 5.88
N ILE A 31 1.08 4.67 5.01
CA ILE A 31 1.73 4.85 3.71
C ILE A 31 2.37 6.24 3.71
N ALA A 32 3.65 6.32 3.38
CA ALA A 32 4.38 7.57 3.25
C ALA A 32 5.29 7.51 2.01
N ASN A 33 5.26 8.56 1.20
CA ASN A 33 6.06 8.70 0.01
C ASN A 33 6.97 9.93 0.09
N GLN A 34 8.12 9.85 -0.57
CA GLN A 34 8.99 10.98 -0.85
C GLN A 34 9.23 11.00 -2.37
N PRO A 35 8.94 12.11 -3.07
CA PRO A 35 9.10 12.16 -4.53
C PRO A 35 10.52 11.78 -4.98
N GLY A 36 10.62 10.93 -6.00
CA GLY A 36 11.91 10.42 -6.49
C GLY A 36 12.55 9.31 -5.63
N HIS A 37 11.86 8.80 -4.60
CA HIS A 37 12.30 7.67 -3.80
C HIS A 37 11.56 6.38 -4.16
N ARG A 38 12.05 5.25 -3.61
CA ARG A 38 11.62 3.89 -4.00
C ARG A 38 10.14 3.57 -3.80
N MET A 39 9.41 4.33 -3.00
CA MET A 39 7.98 4.08 -2.77
C MET A 39 7.12 4.60 -3.92
N GLU A 40 7.56 5.63 -4.63
CA GLU A 40 6.80 6.25 -5.72
C GLU A 40 6.46 5.25 -6.83
N PRO A 41 7.41 4.45 -7.37
CA PRO A 41 7.08 3.41 -8.36
C PRO A 41 6.13 2.33 -7.85
N VAL A 42 6.15 2.04 -6.54
CA VAL A 42 5.25 1.06 -5.92
C VAL A 42 3.82 1.61 -5.92
N LEU A 43 3.63 2.87 -5.50
CA LEU A 43 2.31 3.51 -5.50
C LEU A 43 1.77 3.68 -6.93
N ASP A 44 2.62 4.06 -7.88
CA ASP A 44 2.25 4.13 -9.30
C ASP A 44 1.77 2.78 -9.84
N ALA A 45 2.44 1.69 -9.46
CA ALA A 45 2.02 0.34 -9.84
C ALA A 45 0.63 -0.02 -9.25
N VAL A 46 0.34 0.40 -8.01
CA VAL A 46 -0.98 0.21 -7.39
C VAL A 46 -2.06 0.98 -8.15
N VAL A 47 -1.79 2.24 -8.50
CA VAL A 47 -2.70 3.06 -9.34
C VAL A 47 -2.94 2.40 -10.70
N ALA A 48 -1.87 1.94 -11.35
CA ALA A 48 -1.98 1.24 -12.62
C ALA A 48 -2.80 -0.06 -12.51
N ALA A 49 -2.72 -0.78 -11.37
CA ALA A 49 -3.55 -1.95 -11.15
C ALA A 49 -5.05 -1.59 -11.08
N GLY A 50 -5.40 -0.55 -10.33
CA GLY A 50 -6.78 -0.03 -10.28
C GLY A 50 -7.31 0.38 -11.66
N GLN A 51 -6.49 1.08 -12.45
CA GLN A 51 -6.84 1.49 -13.82
C GLN A 51 -7.06 0.30 -14.78
N ARG A 52 -6.35 -0.81 -14.58
CA ARG A 52 -6.58 -2.05 -15.34
C ARG A 52 -7.88 -2.78 -14.96
N GLY A 53 -8.59 -2.34 -13.92
CA GLY A 53 -9.80 -2.97 -13.41
C GLY A 53 -9.54 -4.00 -12.29
N VAL A 54 -8.32 -4.07 -11.75
CA VAL A 54 -8.05 -4.85 -10.52
C VAL A 54 -8.75 -4.17 -9.36
N ARG A 55 -9.50 -4.91 -8.55
CA ARG A 55 -10.10 -4.38 -7.32
C ARG A 55 -9.01 -4.20 -6.26
N VAL A 56 -8.64 -2.97 -5.96
CA VAL A 56 -7.62 -2.66 -4.95
C VAL A 56 -8.29 -2.27 -3.63
N ARG A 57 -7.89 -2.90 -2.53
CA ARG A 57 -8.30 -2.53 -1.17
C ARG A 57 -7.08 -2.19 -0.33
N VAL A 58 -7.11 -1.03 0.31
CA VAL A 58 -6.03 -0.51 1.15
C VAL A 58 -6.56 -0.32 2.55
N LEU A 59 -5.97 -1.05 3.51
CA LEU A 59 -6.27 -0.97 4.93
C LEU A 59 -5.10 -0.30 5.65
N VAL A 60 -5.36 0.80 6.36
CA VAL A 60 -4.35 1.50 7.17
C VAL A 60 -4.84 1.74 8.59
N ASP A 61 -3.91 1.92 9.54
CA ASP A 61 -4.28 2.24 10.91
C ASP A 61 -4.95 3.62 11.01
N GLY A 62 -6.15 3.66 11.59
CA GLY A 62 -6.95 4.88 11.68
C GLY A 62 -6.36 5.95 12.59
N LYS A 63 -5.59 5.58 13.62
CA LYS A 63 -4.92 6.55 14.50
C LYS A 63 -3.76 7.21 13.77
N PHE A 64 -2.93 6.43 13.07
CA PHE A 64 -1.79 6.96 12.31
C PHE A 64 -2.20 7.66 11.01
N PHE A 65 -3.33 7.26 10.42
CA PHE A 65 -3.90 7.94 9.26
C PHE A 65 -4.26 9.42 9.53
N LYS A 66 -4.55 9.79 10.79
CA LYS A 66 -4.77 11.20 11.17
C LYS A 66 -3.52 12.07 10.99
N THR A 67 -2.34 11.48 11.17
CA THR A 67 -1.04 12.19 11.10
C THR A 67 -0.34 12.00 9.75
N TYR A 68 -0.42 10.80 9.17
CA TYR A 68 0.34 10.40 7.98
C TYR A 68 -0.56 10.01 6.79
N GLY A 69 -1.80 10.50 6.78
CA GLY A 69 -2.81 10.02 5.82
C GLY A 69 -2.68 10.56 4.40
N ASP A 70 -1.85 11.55 4.14
CA ASP A 70 -1.84 12.28 2.86
C ASP A 70 -1.59 11.38 1.65
N ASP A 71 -0.57 10.52 1.70
CA ASP A 71 -0.26 9.63 0.58
C ASP A 71 -1.29 8.51 0.41
N ALA A 72 -1.82 7.98 1.52
CA ALA A 72 -2.93 7.04 1.48
C ALA A 72 -4.20 7.69 0.87
N ARG A 73 -4.52 8.94 1.22
CA ARG A 73 -5.65 9.70 0.64
C ARG A 73 -5.46 9.94 -0.85
N ARG A 74 -4.26 10.33 -1.29
CA ARG A 74 -3.93 10.49 -2.71
C ARG A 74 -4.12 9.18 -3.46
N LEU A 75 -3.61 8.08 -2.91
CA LEU A 75 -3.78 6.74 -3.50
C LEU A 75 -5.27 6.35 -3.60
N GLY A 76 -6.03 6.52 -2.53
CA GLY A 76 -7.46 6.21 -2.49
C GLY A 76 -8.36 7.13 -3.34
N ALA A 77 -7.82 8.22 -3.90
CA ALA A 77 -8.56 9.09 -4.81
C ALA A 77 -8.62 8.53 -6.25
N HIS A 78 -7.82 7.51 -6.57
CA HIS A 78 -7.81 6.90 -7.89
C HIS A 78 -8.96 5.88 -8.07
N PRO A 79 -9.58 5.82 -9.26
CA PRO A 79 -10.61 4.81 -9.57
C PRO A 79 -10.10 3.38 -9.35
N GLY A 80 -10.96 2.53 -8.80
CA GLY A 80 -10.64 1.12 -8.54
C GLY A 80 -9.87 0.86 -7.23
N ILE A 81 -9.59 1.91 -6.44
CA ILE A 81 -8.94 1.81 -5.14
C ILE A 81 -9.92 2.18 -4.02
N GLU A 82 -10.14 1.25 -3.10
CA GLU A 82 -10.87 1.48 -1.86
C GLU A 82 -9.89 1.65 -0.71
N LEU A 83 -9.97 2.78 0.00
CA LEU A 83 -9.16 3.06 1.18
C LEU A 83 -10.03 2.98 2.45
N LEU A 84 -9.59 2.17 3.42
CA LEU A 84 -10.19 2.05 4.74
C LEU A 84 -9.17 2.34 5.84
N PRO A 85 -9.26 3.50 6.51
CA PRO A 85 -8.60 3.72 7.79
C PRO A 85 -9.40 3.00 8.90
N ILE A 86 -8.84 1.93 9.45
CA ILE A 86 -9.53 1.11 10.47
C ILE A 86 -9.27 1.63 11.88
N ASP A 87 -10.31 1.78 12.69
CA ASP A 87 -10.19 2.17 14.10
C ASP A 87 -9.74 0.97 14.97
N PHE A 88 -8.47 0.62 14.84
CA PHE A 88 -7.88 -0.50 15.59
C PHE A 88 -7.74 -0.19 17.10
N GLU A 89 -7.72 1.08 17.48
CA GLU A 89 -7.74 1.53 18.87
C GLU A 89 -9.07 1.14 19.53
N GLN A 90 -10.19 1.37 18.85
CA GLN A 90 -11.49 0.89 19.32
C GLN A 90 -11.60 -0.64 19.30
N LEU A 91 -11.10 -1.30 18.24
CA LEU A 91 -11.25 -2.75 18.06
C LEU A 91 -10.42 -3.59 19.03
N SER A 92 -9.18 -3.18 19.31
CA SER A 92 -8.24 -4.01 20.08
C SER A 92 -7.43 -3.23 21.11
N ARG A 93 -7.72 -1.94 21.32
CA ARG A 93 -6.88 -1.03 22.13
C ARG A 93 -5.43 -0.96 21.66
N GLY A 94 -5.21 -1.24 20.37
CA GLY A 94 -3.89 -1.34 19.75
C GLY A 94 -3.81 -0.53 18.46
N VAL A 95 -2.90 -0.95 17.58
CA VAL A 95 -2.74 -0.41 16.24
C VAL A 95 -2.65 -1.54 15.22
N LEU A 96 -3.07 -1.29 13.99
CA LEU A 96 -2.77 -2.19 12.87
C LEU A 96 -1.27 -2.12 12.59
N HIS A 97 -0.53 -3.20 12.81
CA HIS A 97 0.93 -3.24 12.59
C HIS A 97 1.35 -4.15 11.42
N ALA A 98 0.46 -4.36 10.43
CA ALA A 98 0.78 -5.09 9.21
C ALA A 98 1.89 -4.40 8.38
N LYS A 99 2.58 -5.19 7.54
CA LYS A 99 3.55 -4.76 6.52
C LYS A 99 3.39 -5.64 5.29
#